data_AF-A0A256WFS8-F1
#
_entry.id   AF-A0A256WFS8-F1
#
_cell.length_a   1.000
_cell.length_b   1.000
_cell.length_c   1.000
_cell.angle_alpha   90.00
_cell.angle_beta   90.00
_cell.angle_gamma   90.00
#
_symmetry.space_group_name_H-M   'P 1'
#
loop_
_entity.id
_entity.type
_entity.pdbx_description
1 polymer ?
#
loop_
_entity_poly.entity_id
_entity_poly.type
_entity_poly.pdbx_seq_one_letter_code
_entity_poly.pdbx_strand_id
1 'polypeptide(L)'
;MRVFFTKNYWWNLKEENTKYLPNTLAPMGATIPNARVEWICCPPEKPTLLTMKEAKNYGFVIPDDPKIPVDFFISKDNFLGAKDGQKVITQLEEWPEQARNPFGKIVQVLGNPGDHKVEIESIIYDYDFESRFPSQVEAEADKINNDISTAEIKKRKDMREVFTITIDPFDAKDFDDAISLRKLKNGKWEVGIHIADVSYFVTPGSAIEAEAYKRATSIYLVDRVIPMLPEKLSNNVCSLRPHEEKLAFSAIFEMDDEAKISKEWFGRTVIKSDHRYAYEDAQEIIEGKEGPFAPEILQFHELAQKLRSERFSKGSIRFHSVEVKFKLDEESNPIGVYVKLAIPTETPILLYTVFTMSPIRKS
;
A
#
# COMPACT_ATOMS: atom_id res chain seq x y z
N MET A 1 22.27 -5.15 -34.50
CA MET A 1 21.21 -5.56 -33.57
C MET A 1 20.40 -4.31 -33.26
N ARG A 2 19.15 -4.19 -33.74
CA ARG A 2 18.27 -3.07 -33.37
C ARG A 2 17.73 -3.38 -31.98
N VAL A 3 18.24 -2.68 -30.98
CA VAL A 3 17.79 -2.86 -29.60
C VAL A 3 16.70 -1.84 -29.35
N PHE A 4 15.48 -2.32 -29.13
CA PHE A 4 14.35 -1.53 -28.70
C PHE A 4 14.44 -1.40 -27.18
N PHE A 5 14.53 -0.17 -26.66
CA PHE A 5 14.45 0.09 -25.22
C PHE A 5 13.16 0.83 -24.92
N THR A 6 12.41 0.31 -23.95
CA THR A 6 11.18 0.91 -23.43
C THR A 6 11.46 1.72 -22.17
N LYS A 7 10.78 2.87 -22.06
CA LYS A 7 10.48 3.72 -20.89
C LYS A 7 11.58 3.98 -19.84
N ASN A 8 11.85 5.27 -19.61
CA ASN A 8 12.53 5.87 -18.43
C ASN A 8 14.06 6.04 -18.47
N TYR A 9 14.71 6.10 -19.64
CA TYR A 9 16.14 6.43 -19.70
C TYR A 9 16.38 7.79 -20.35
N TRP A 10 17.10 8.66 -19.64
CA TRP A 10 17.66 9.91 -20.15
C TRP A 10 19.01 9.61 -20.82
N TRP A 11 19.10 9.84 -22.12
CA TRP A 11 20.32 9.56 -22.89
C TRP A 11 21.01 10.88 -23.22
N ASN A 12 22.29 11.01 -22.89
CA ASN A 12 23.10 12.11 -23.38
C ASN A 12 23.45 11.82 -24.85
N LEU A 13 22.81 12.53 -25.79
CA LEU A 13 23.04 12.38 -27.23
C LEU A 13 24.37 12.97 -27.72
N LYS A 14 25.14 13.63 -26.84
CA LYS A 14 26.29 14.47 -27.23
C LYS A 14 27.66 13.93 -26.84
N GLU A 15 27.73 12.82 -26.13
CA GLU A 15 29.00 12.16 -25.88
C GLU A 15 29.06 10.86 -26.68
N GLU A 16 30.12 10.70 -27.48
CA GLU A 16 30.60 9.40 -28.00
C GLU A 16 31.11 8.49 -26.87
N ASN A 17 30.51 8.54 -25.68
CA ASN A 17 30.86 7.71 -24.56
C ASN A 17 29.99 6.46 -24.59
N THR A 18 30.53 5.40 -25.21
CA THR A 18 30.17 4.01 -24.94
C THR A 18 30.04 3.80 -23.43
N LYS A 19 28.82 3.74 -22.91
CA LYS A 19 28.56 3.24 -21.55
C LYS A 19 28.17 1.77 -21.61
N TYR A 20 28.97 0.97 -20.92
CA TYR A 20 28.80 -0.47 -20.78
C TYR A 20 27.49 -0.78 -20.04
N LEU A 21 26.74 -1.77 -20.52
CA LEU A 21 25.59 -2.34 -19.80
C LEU A 21 26.07 -2.85 -18.44
N PRO A 22 25.45 -2.47 -17.30
CA PRO A 22 25.88 -2.97 -16.00
C PRO A 22 25.60 -4.48 -15.89
N ASN A 23 26.65 -5.22 -15.53
CA ASN A 23 26.61 -6.58 -15.01
C ASN A 23 25.87 -7.63 -15.86
N THR A 24 26.48 -7.99 -16.99
CA THR A 24 26.51 -9.41 -17.35
C THR A 24 27.93 -9.90 -17.11
N LEU A 25 28.07 -10.96 -16.30
CA LEU A 25 29.32 -11.70 -16.14
C LEU A 25 29.68 -12.31 -17.50
N ALA A 26 30.28 -11.50 -18.37
CA ALA A 26 30.82 -11.97 -19.63
C ALA A 26 32.08 -12.79 -19.30
N PRO A 27 32.17 -14.06 -19.76
CA PRO A 27 33.36 -14.86 -19.54
C PRO A 27 34.59 -14.14 -20.13
N MET A 28 35.75 -14.29 -19.48
CA MET A 28 37.01 -13.69 -19.95
C MET A 28 37.23 -13.99 -21.44
N GLY A 29 37.27 -12.93 -22.26
CA GLY A 29 37.47 -13.02 -23.72
C GLY A 29 36.25 -12.70 -24.58
N ALA A 30 35.06 -12.48 -24.01
CA ALA A 30 33.90 -12.02 -24.78
C ALA A 30 33.91 -10.48 -24.96
N THR A 31 33.94 -10.02 -26.21
CA THR A 31 33.70 -8.61 -26.55
C THR A 31 32.29 -8.20 -26.16
N ILE A 32 32.17 -7.17 -25.31
CA ILE A 32 30.88 -6.59 -24.94
C ILE A 32 30.28 -5.93 -26.20
N PRO A 33 29.06 -6.30 -26.63
CA PRO A 33 28.44 -5.73 -27.81
C PRO A 33 28.14 -4.23 -27.59
N ASN A 34 28.62 -3.39 -28.51
CA ASN A 34 28.32 -1.96 -28.54
C ASN A 34 27.06 -1.69 -29.39
N ALA A 35 26.30 -0.65 -29.01
CA ALA A 35 25.14 -0.18 -29.74
C ALA A 35 25.12 1.35 -29.84
N ARG A 36 24.42 1.87 -30.85
CA ARG A 36 24.17 3.31 -31.04
C ARG A 36 22.66 3.53 -31.08
N VAL A 37 22.20 4.61 -30.46
CA VAL A 37 20.81 5.07 -30.56
C VAL A 37 20.61 5.69 -31.96
N GLU A 38 19.77 5.06 -32.80
CA GLU A 38 19.40 5.60 -34.12
C GLU A 38 18.17 6.50 -34.04
N TRP A 39 17.24 6.19 -33.15
CA TRP A 39 15.97 6.91 -33.03
C TRP A 39 15.38 6.75 -31.62
N ILE A 40 14.72 7.80 -31.13
CA ILE A 40 13.99 7.80 -29.85
C ILE A 40 12.51 7.61 -30.16
N CYS A 41 11.98 6.45 -29.77
CA CYS A 41 10.58 6.11 -30.05
C CYS A 41 9.59 6.89 -29.19
N CYS A 42 9.91 7.05 -27.91
CA CYS A 42 9.11 7.78 -26.96
C CYS A 42 10.07 8.61 -26.10
N PRO A 43 10.08 9.95 -26.21
CA PRO A 43 10.82 10.77 -25.27
C PRO A 43 10.28 10.56 -23.85
N PRO A 44 11.08 10.83 -22.81
CA PRO A 44 10.57 10.83 -21.45
C PRO A 44 9.49 11.91 -21.32
N GLU A 45 8.23 11.49 -21.27
CA GLU A 45 7.07 12.39 -21.12
C GLU A 45 6.90 12.87 -19.67
N LYS A 46 7.51 12.15 -18.72
CA LYS A 46 7.37 12.46 -17.31
C LYS A 46 8.21 13.69 -16.98
N PRO A 47 7.61 14.69 -16.30
CA PRO A 47 8.40 15.73 -15.68
C PRO A 47 9.41 15.10 -14.68
N THR A 48 10.40 15.87 -14.24
CA THR A 48 11.53 15.37 -13.46
C THR A 48 11.72 16.25 -12.23
N LEU A 49 12.07 15.64 -11.10
CA LEU A 49 12.43 16.34 -9.88
C LEU A 49 13.87 16.86 -9.96
N LEU A 50 14.05 18.17 -9.77
CA LEU A 50 15.33 18.85 -9.92
C LEU A 50 15.46 19.99 -8.90
N THR A 51 16.68 20.48 -8.70
CA THR A 51 16.95 21.67 -7.88
C THR A 51 17.18 22.89 -8.77
N MET A 52 16.47 23.98 -8.49
CA MET A 52 16.59 25.24 -9.21
C MET A 52 17.92 25.95 -8.90
N LYS A 53 18.58 26.43 -9.96
CA LYS A 53 19.74 27.33 -9.92
C LYS A 53 19.46 28.57 -10.76
N GLU A 54 19.28 29.69 -10.10
CA GLU A 54 18.91 30.96 -10.75
C GLU A 54 20.16 31.74 -11.19
N ALA A 55 20.13 32.25 -12.43
CA ALA A 55 21.00 33.31 -12.92
C ALA A 55 20.16 34.53 -13.33
N LYS A 56 20.79 35.67 -13.63
CA LYS A 56 20.10 36.97 -13.78
C LYS A 56 18.85 36.97 -14.69
N ASN A 57 18.87 36.22 -15.81
CA ASN A 57 17.81 36.19 -16.83
C ASN A 57 17.38 34.78 -17.25
N TYR A 58 17.93 33.74 -16.64
CA TYR A 58 17.64 32.34 -16.96
C TYR A 58 18.01 31.48 -15.76
N GLY A 59 17.50 30.25 -15.72
CA GLY A 59 17.81 29.30 -14.67
C GLY A 59 18.24 27.97 -15.26
N PHE A 60 18.91 27.18 -14.45
CA PHE A 60 19.09 25.76 -14.69
C PHE A 60 18.36 24.99 -13.61
N VAL A 61 17.81 23.85 -13.98
CA VAL A 61 17.33 22.87 -13.01
C VAL A 61 18.23 21.65 -13.11
N ILE A 62 18.82 21.28 -11.98
CA ILE A 62 19.86 20.26 -11.87
C ILE A 62 19.25 18.97 -11.33
N PRO A 63 19.41 17.82 -12.00
CA PRO A 63 18.80 16.57 -11.54
C PRO A 63 19.46 16.05 -10.26
N ASP A 64 18.63 15.55 -9.35
CA ASP A 64 19.11 14.82 -8.18
C ASP A 64 19.50 13.37 -8.55
N ASP A 65 18.86 12.78 -9.58
CA ASP A 65 19.20 11.45 -10.09
C ASP A 65 20.42 11.49 -11.03
N PRO A 66 21.56 10.87 -10.68
CA PRO A 66 22.76 10.84 -11.51
C PRO A 66 22.57 10.10 -12.86
N LYS A 67 21.46 9.38 -13.05
CA LYS A 67 21.08 8.80 -14.34
C LYS A 67 20.67 9.85 -15.37
N ILE A 68 20.38 11.09 -14.94
CA ILE A 68 20.06 12.22 -15.80
C ILE A 68 21.31 13.10 -15.90
N PRO A 69 22.13 12.95 -16.95
CA PRO A 69 23.46 13.56 -17.00
C PRO A 69 23.46 15.01 -17.53
N VAL A 70 22.29 15.64 -17.62
CA VAL A 70 22.13 16.96 -18.23
C VAL A 70 21.21 17.85 -17.39
N ASP A 71 21.60 19.12 -17.27
CA ASP A 71 20.77 20.16 -16.67
C ASP A 71 19.79 20.70 -17.71
N PHE A 72 18.60 21.13 -17.28
CA PHE A 72 17.64 21.77 -18.18
C PHE A 72 17.74 23.27 -18.06
N PHE A 73 17.78 23.94 -19.21
CA PHE A 73 17.69 25.38 -19.30
C PHE A 73 16.24 25.81 -19.16
N ILE A 74 15.98 26.73 -18.22
CA ILE A 74 14.66 27.31 -17.97
C ILE A 74 14.72 28.81 -18.27
N SER A 75 13.84 29.29 -19.15
CA SER A 75 13.66 30.72 -19.36
C SER A 75 12.96 31.36 -18.17
N LYS A 76 13.19 32.66 -17.92
CA LYS A 76 12.62 33.37 -16.77
C LYS A 76 11.09 33.31 -16.71
N ASP A 77 10.43 33.34 -17.87
CA ASP A 77 8.97 33.25 -17.99
C ASP A 77 8.43 31.88 -17.54
N ASN A 78 9.28 30.85 -17.55
CA ASN A 78 8.94 29.47 -17.20
C ASN A 78 9.35 29.09 -15.75
N PHE A 79 9.70 30.05 -14.89
CA PHE A 79 10.13 29.76 -13.51
C PHE A 79 8.99 29.34 -12.59
N LEU A 80 7.75 29.70 -12.91
CA LEU A 80 6.59 29.50 -12.02
C LEU A 80 6.82 30.07 -10.60
N GLY A 81 7.62 31.14 -10.48
CA GLY A 81 7.97 31.76 -9.20
C GLY A 81 8.98 30.98 -8.35
N ALA A 82 9.61 29.93 -8.89
CA ALA A 82 10.69 29.20 -8.21
C ALA A 82 11.87 30.13 -7.86
N LYS A 83 12.46 29.91 -6.69
CA LYS A 83 13.66 30.61 -6.23
C LYS A 83 14.88 29.70 -6.29
N ASP A 84 16.07 30.31 -6.29
CA ASP A 84 17.34 29.59 -6.19
C ASP A 84 17.34 28.59 -5.02
N GLY A 85 17.81 27.37 -5.30
CA GLY A 85 17.94 26.28 -4.32
C GLY A 85 16.65 25.50 -4.04
N GLN A 86 15.50 25.86 -4.61
CA GLN A 86 14.26 25.12 -4.38
C GLN A 86 14.16 23.83 -5.21
N LYS A 87 13.55 22.79 -4.63
CA LYS A 87 13.12 21.60 -5.37
C LYS A 87 11.91 21.92 -6.24
N VAL A 88 11.98 21.52 -7.50
CA VAL A 88 10.99 21.82 -8.53
C VAL A 88 10.76 20.60 -9.42
N ILE A 89 9.58 20.53 -10.00
CA ILE A 89 9.23 19.55 -11.02
C ILE A 89 9.27 20.27 -12.37
N THR A 90 10.06 19.75 -13.31
CA THR A 90 10.25 20.35 -14.64
C THR A 90 9.82 19.41 -15.75
N GLN A 91 9.12 19.94 -16.75
CA GLN A 91 8.79 19.23 -17.98
C GLN A 91 9.76 19.62 -19.10
N LEU A 92 10.26 18.62 -19.84
CA LEU A 92 11.02 18.84 -21.08
C LEU A 92 10.12 19.48 -22.14
N GLU A 93 10.57 20.57 -22.75
CA GLU A 93 9.87 21.21 -23.87
C GLU A 93 10.52 20.85 -25.20
N GLU A 94 11.81 21.16 -25.36
CA GLU A 94 12.54 20.88 -26.60
C GLU A 94 14.01 20.59 -26.30
N TRP A 95 14.63 19.71 -27.11
CA TRP A 95 16.08 19.54 -27.11
C TRP A 95 16.62 19.62 -28.55
N PRO A 96 16.83 20.83 -29.10
CA PRO A 96 17.37 21.01 -30.43
C PRO A 96 18.77 20.38 -30.57
N GLU A 97 19.09 19.80 -31.73
CA GLU A 97 20.37 19.13 -31.97
C GLU A 97 21.60 20.00 -31.64
N GLN A 98 21.50 21.32 -31.89
CA GLN A 98 22.61 22.26 -31.63
C GLN A 98 22.69 22.70 -30.16
N ALA A 99 21.64 22.50 -29.36
CA ALA A 99 21.59 22.97 -27.97
C ALA A 99 22.32 22.01 -27.02
N ARG A 100 23.25 22.51 -26.20
CA ARG A 100 24.00 21.67 -25.24
C ARG A 100 23.08 21.07 -24.18
N ASN A 101 22.10 21.84 -23.73
CA ASN A 101 21.15 21.48 -22.68
C ASN A 101 19.73 21.46 -23.25
N PRO A 102 18.85 20.56 -22.78
CA PRO A 102 17.42 20.62 -23.09
C PRO A 102 16.78 21.89 -22.51
N PHE A 103 15.76 22.39 -23.20
CA PHE A 103 14.87 23.44 -22.69
C PHE A 103 13.70 22.81 -21.94
N GLY A 104 13.33 23.41 -20.81
CA GLY A 104 12.21 22.96 -20.02
C GLY A 104 11.40 24.11 -19.42
N LYS A 105 10.33 23.71 -18.74
CA LYS A 105 9.51 24.61 -17.91
C LYS A 105 9.22 23.99 -16.56
N ILE A 106 9.14 24.83 -15.53
CA ILE A 106 8.74 24.40 -14.19
C ILE A 106 7.22 24.25 -14.20
N VAL A 107 6.75 23.06 -13.85
CA VAL A 107 5.31 22.76 -13.74
C VAL A 107 4.83 22.79 -12.29
N GLN A 108 5.75 22.65 -11.33
CA GLN A 108 5.44 22.74 -9.90
C GLN A 108 6.68 23.11 -9.09
N VAL A 109 6.51 23.99 -8.10
CA VAL A 109 7.53 24.31 -7.09
C VAL A 109 7.19 23.54 -5.82
N LEU A 110 8.09 22.67 -5.36
CA LEU A 110 7.85 21.89 -4.14
C LEU A 110 8.24 22.70 -2.90
N GLY A 111 9.41 23.33 -2.91
CA GLY A 111 9.87 24.17 -1.81
C GLY A 111 11.35 24.00 -1.51
N ASN A 112 11.74 24.25 -0.26
CA ASN A 112 13.15 24.19 0.14
C ASN A 112 13.56 22.74 0.47
N PRO A 113 14.75 22.31 0.04
CA PRO A 113 15.33 21.02 0.46
C PRO A 113 15.43 20.94 1.99
N GLY A 114 15.23 19.75 2.54
CA GLY A 114 15.26 19.49 3.98
C GLY A 114 13.97 19.80 4.74
N ASP A 115 12.99 20.45 4.11
CA ASP A 115 11.62 20.49 4.64
C ASP A 115 10.98 19.11 4.48
N HIS A 116 10.46 18.55 5.58
CA HIS A 116 9.84 17.23 5.62
C HIS A 116 8.78 17.03 4.52
N LYS A 117 7.90 18.03 4.32
CA LYS A 117 6.83 17.93 3.30
C LYS A 117 7.42 17.90 1.90
N VAL A 118 8.45 18.68 1.65
CA VAL A 118 9.12 18.75 0.34
C VAL A 118 9.82 17.43 0.02
N GLU A 119 10.49 16.80 1.00
CA GLU A 119 11.17 15.52 0.80
C GLU A 119 10.18 14.37 0.59
N ILE A 120 9.06 14.34 1.31
CA ILE A 120 8.02 13.32 1.08
C ILE A 120 7.38 13.47 -0.29
N GLU A 121 6.98 14.69 -0.70
CA GLU A 121 6.43 14.93 -2.03
C GLU A 121 7.44 14.60 -3.14
N SER A 122 8.74 14.81 -2.89
CA SER A 122 9.83 14.40 -3.79
C SER A 122 9.85 12.87 -4.00
N ILE A 123 9.77 12.09 -2.92
CA ILE A 123 9.73 10.63 -2.98
C ILE A 123 8.48 10.15 -3.72
N ILE A 124 7.32 10.72 -3.40
CA ILE A 124 6.04 10.40 -4.07
C ILE A 124 6.19 10.61 -5.59
N TYR A 125 6.84 11.71 -5.98
CA TYR A 125 7.09 12.02 -7.38
C TYR A 125 8.06 11.03 -8.05
N ASP A 126 9.22 10.77 -7.44
CA ASP A 126 10.27 9.92 -8.01
C ASP A 126 9.80 8.48 -8.25
N TYR A 127 8.92 7.98 -7.39
CA TYR A 127 8.33 6.65 -7.52
C TYR A 127 7.02 6.63 -8.33
N ASP A 128 6.61 7.76 -8.91
CA ASP A 128 5.40 7.91 -9.73
C ASP A 128 4.11 7.55 -8.98
N PHE A 129 4.04 7.91 -7.70
CA PHE A 129 2.87 7.68 -6.88
C PHE A 129 1.85 8.82 -7.03
N GLU A 130 0.63 8.48 -7.40
CA GLU A 130 -0.44 9.46 -7.57
C GLU A 130 -1.15 9.71 -6.24
N SER A 131 -0.87 10.86 -5.63
CA SER A 131 -1.45 11.24 -4.34
C SER A 131 -2.93 11.58 -4.39
N ARG A 132 -3.48 11.95 -5.56
CA ARG A 132 -4.88 12.39 -5.72
C ARG A 132 -5.66 11.45 -6.62
N PHE A 133 -6.92 11.21 -6.29
CA PHE A 133 -7.83 10.49 -7.17
C PHE A 133 -8.34 11.39 -8.30
N PRO A 134 -8.56 10.86 -9.51
CA PRO A 134 -9.27 11.55 -10.57
C PRO A 134 -10.68 11.97 -10.11
N SER A 135 -11.16 13.14 -10.56
CA SER A 135 -12.46 13.67 -10.14
C SER A 135 -13.64 12.74 -10.42
N GLN A 136 -13.56 11.92 -11.48
CA GLN A 136 -14.58 10.91 -11.78
C GLN A 136 -14.62 9.80 -10.71
N VAL A 137 -13.47 9.39 -10.18
CA VAL A 137 -13.37 8.35 -9.15
C VAL A 137 -14.00 8.84 -7.86
N GLU A 138 -13.69 10.06 -7.45
CA GLU A 138 -14.31 10.69 -6.27
C GLU A 138 -15.84 10.83 -6.44
N ALA A 139 -16.28 11.31 -7.61
CA ALA A 139 -17.71 11.44 -7.89
C ALA A 139 -18.47 10.10 -7.95
N GLU A 140 -17.81 9.00 -8.31
CA GLU A 140 -18.37 7.66 -8.21
C GLU A 140 -18.42 7.17 -6.76
N ALA A 141 -17.35 7.40 -5.99
CA ALA A 141 -17.28 7.03 -4.58
C ALA A 141 -18.34 7.76 -3.73
N ASP A 142 -18.55 9.05 -3.98
CA ASP A 142 -19.55 9.87 -3.27
C ASP A 142 -20.99 9.39 -3.46
N LYS A 143 -21.28 8.69 -4.56
CA LYS A 143 -22.61 8.12 -4.83
C LYS A 143 -22.88 6.83 -4.07
N ILE A 144 -21.86 6.23 -3.45
CA ILE A 144 -22.02 4.99 -2.71
C ILE A 144 -22.81 5.27 -1.43
N ASN A 145 -23.93 4.56 -1.29
CA ASN A 145 -24.74 4.62 -0.09
C ASN A 145 -24.01 3.94 1.08
N ASN A 146 -24.07 4.56 2.25
CA ASN A 146 -23.55 3.99 3.48
C ASN A 146 -24.46 2.86 4.01
N ASP A 147 -25.77 2.93 3.74
CA ASP A 147 -26.74 2.00 4.28
C ASP A 147 -26.83 0.72 3.44
N ILE A 148 -26.86 -0.43 4.13
CA ILE A 148 -27.03 -1.73 3.51
C ILE A 148 -28.53 -2.02 3.34
N SER A 149 -28.97 -2.28 2.12
CA SER A 149 -30.38 -2.59 1.86
C SER A 149 -30.79 -3.92 2.51
N THR A 150 -32.03 -4.00 3.03
CA THR A 150 -32.60 -5.24 3.56
C THR A 150 -32.64 -6.36 2.52
N ALA A 151 -32.78 -6.01 1.24
CA ALA A 151 -32.75 -6.97 0.14
C ALA A 151 -31.37 -7.62 -0.02
N GLU A 152 -30.29 -6.85 0.21
CA GLU A 152 -28.93 -7.37 0.16
C GLU A 152 -28.61 -8.22 1.39
N ILE A 153 -29.04 -7.80 2.59
CA ILE A 153 -28.92 -8.59 3.83
C ILE A 153 -29.52 -10.00 3.65
N LYS A 154 -30.71 -10.09 3.05
CA LYS A 154 -31.41 -11.38 2.82
C LYS A 154 -30.68 -12.36 1.91
N LYS A 155 -29.74 -11.90 1.07
CA LYS A 155 -28.95 -12.77 0.18
C LYS A 155 -27.72 -13.36 0.88
N ARG A 156 -27.38 -12.87 2.07
CA ARG A 156 -26.12 -13.16 2.76
C ARG A 156 -26.39 -14.02 3.99
N LYS A 157 -25.38 -14.79 4.39
CA LYS A 157 -25.44 -15.48 5.67
C LYS A 157 -25.34 -14.45 6.80
N ASP A 158 -26.33 -14.47 7.69
CA ASP A 158 -26.40 -13.53 8.80
C ASP A 158 -25.53 -13.98 9.96
N MET A 159 -24.55 -13.14 10.32
CA MET A 159 -23.61 -13.34 11.41
C MET A 159 -23.65 -12.18 12.40
N ARG A 160 -24.64 -11.27 12.32
CA ARG A 160 -24.73 -10.05 13.14
C ARG A 160 -24.90 -10.31 14.65
N GLU A 161 -25.34 -11.51 15.01
CA GLU A 161 -25.54 -11.96 16.40
C GLU A 161 -24.44 -12.94 16.87
N VAL A 162 -23.38 -13.12 16.06
CA VAL A 162 -22.22 -13.93 16.42
C VAL A 162 -21.13 -12.97 16.89
N PHE A 163 -20.53 -13.26 18.05
CA PHE A 163 -19.46 -12.45 18.62
C PHE A 163 -18.35 -12.24 17.59
N THR A 164 -18.08 -10.99 17.23
CA THR A 164 -17.16 -10.59 16.16
C THR A 164 -16.30 -9.41 16.58
N ILE A 165 -15.01 -9.43 16.28
CA ILE A 165 -14.09 -8.35 16.64
C ILE A 165 -13.09 -8.05 15.52
N THR A 166 -12.52 -6.85 15.52
CA THR A 166 -11.33 -6.50 14.72
C THR A 166 -10.14 -6.26 15.65
N ILE A 167 -8.92 -6.53 15.16
CA ILE A 167 -7.67 -6.30 15.90
C ILE A 167 -6.67 -5.68 14.92
N ASP A 168 -6.38 -4.40 15.12
CA ASP A 168 -5.66 -3.57 14.14
C ASP A 168 -4.63 -2.68 14.85
N PRO A 169 -3.69 -2.04 14.11
CA PRO A 169 -2.87 -0.98 14.70
C PRO A 169 -3.75 0.13 15.29
N PHE A 170 -3.28 0.76 16.37
CA PHE A 170 -4.04 1.80 17.07
C PHE A 170 -4.46 2.97 16.16
N ASP A 171 -3.63 3.32 15.19
CA ASP A 171 -3.80 4.40 14.21
C ASP A 171 -4.60 4.00 12.95
N ALA A 172 -4.94 2.72 12.78
CA ALA A 172 -5.70 2.24 11.62
C ALA A 172 -7.15 2.73 11.60
N LYS A 173 -7.67 2.95 10.39
CA LYS A 173 -9.06 3.42 10.14
C LYS A 173 -9.83 2.50 9.19
N ASP A 174 -9.09 1.71 8.42
CA ASP A 174 -9.46 0.73 7.42
C ASP A 174 -9.35 -0.67 8.03
N PHE A 175 -10.42 -1.12 8.68
CA PHE A 175 -10.47 -2.46 9.30
C PHE A 175 -10.92 -3.47 8.23
N ASP A 176 -9.96 -4.10 7.56
CA ASP A 176 -10.22 -4.98 6.43
C ASP A 176 -10.69 -6.38 6.84
N ASP A 177 -10.32 -6.82 8.05
CA ASP A 177 -10.63 -8.14 8.55
C ASP A 177 -11.20 -8.16 9.98
N ALA A 178 -12.04 -9.17 10.22
CA ALA A 178 -12.65 -9.44 11.51
C ALA A 178 -12.67 -10.95 11.78
N ILE A 179 -12.66 -11.33 13.06
CA ILE A 179 -12.78 -12.71 13.49
C ILE A 179 -14.02 -12.90 14.37
N SER A 180 -14.72 -14.01 14.21
CA SER A 180 -15.89 -14.36 15.03
C SER A 180 -15.79 -15.73 15.68
N LEU A 181 -16.49 -15.89 16.79
CA LEU A 181 -16.48 -17.10 17.60
C LEU A 181 -17.86 -17.41 18.16
N ARG A 182 -18.28 -18.68 18.09
CA ARG A 182 -19.36 -19.20 18.94
C ARG A 182 -19.17 -20.67 19.28
N LYS A 183 -19.61 -21.07 20.47
CA LYS A 183 -19.74 -22.48 20.83
C LYS A 183 -21.03 -23.04 20.22
N LEU A 184 -20.91 -24.17 19.52
CA LEU A 184 -22.04 -24.87 18.92
C LEU A 184 -22.65 -25.87 19.90
N LYS A 185 -23.90 -26.26 19.66
CA LYS A 185 -24.63 -27.24 20.49
C LYS A 185 -23.96 -28.61 20.59
N ASN A 186 -23.13 -28.97 19.60
CA ASN A 186 -22.38 -30.22 19.57
C ASN A 186 -21.04 -30.14 20.34
N GLY A 187 -20.78 -29.04 21.05
CA GLY A 187 -19.55 -28.84 21.82
C GLY A 187 -18.36 -28.33 21.01
N LYS A 188 -18.47 -28.17 19.69
CA LYS A 188 -17.41 -27.61 18.85
C LYS A 188 -17.49 -26.09 18.75
N TRP A 189 -16.45 -25.47 18.25
CA TRP A 189 -16.39 -24.04 17.94
C TRP A 189 -16.75 -23.80 16.47
N GLU A 190 -17.54 -22.76 16.22
CA GLU A 190 -17.60 -22.12 14.92
C GLU A 190 -16.71 -20.87 14.96
N VAL A 191 -15.70 -20.83 14.11
CA VAL A 191 -14.78 -19.70 13.97
C VAL A 191 -14.96 -19.10 12.59
N GLY A 192 -15.27 -17.80 12.54
CA GLY A 192 -15.39 -17.05 11.29
C GLY A 192 -14.19 -16.14 11.07
N ILE A 193 -13.74 -16.09 9.83
CA ILE A 193 -12.83 -15.09 9.30
C ILE A 193 -13.63 -14.28 8.29
N HIS A 194 -13.69 -12.96 8.47
CA HIS A 194 -14.53 -12.05 7.70
C HIS A 194 -13.63 -10.99 7.06
N ILE A 195 -13.64 -10.90 5.74
CA ILE A 195 -12.91 -9.88 4.99
C ILE A 195 -13.91 -8.88 4.42
N ALA A 196 -13.63 -7.59 4.47
CA ALA A 196 -14.45 -6.55 3.87
C ALA A 196 -14.85 -6.90 2.42
N ASP A 197 -16.15 -6.84 2.10
CA ASP A 197 -16.63 -7.17 0.74
C ASP A 197 -16.46 -5.98 -0.21
N VAL A 198 -15.21 -5.60 -0.48
CA VAL A 198 -14.84 -4.52 -1.42
C VAL A 198 -15.46 -4.77 -2.81
N SER A 199 -15.57 -6.05 -3.22
CA SER A 199 -16.15 -6.45 -4.51
C SER A 199 -17.62 -6.09 -4.69
N TYR A 200 -18.34 -5.80 -3.60
CA TYR A 200 -19.71 -5.30 -3.67
C TYR A 200 -19.76 -3.83 -4.11
N PHE A 201 -18.77 -3.03 -3.68
CA PHE A 201 -18.73 -1.59 -3.94
C PHE A 201 -17.92 -1.23 -5.19
N VAL A 202 -16.87 -1.99 -5.48
CA VAL A 202 -16.03 -1.82 -6.67
C VAL A 202 -16.48 -2.81 -7.74
N THR A 203 -17.18 -2.31 -8.76
CA THR A 203 -17.77 -3.14 -9.81
C THR A 203 -16.93 -3.14 -11.08
N PRO A 204 -16.93 -4.24 -11.86
CA PRO A 204 -16.20 -4.31 -13.12
C PRO A 204 -16.58 -3.22 -14.11
N GLY A 205 -15.59 -2.55 -14.68
CA GLY A 205 -15.72 -1.44 -15.62
C GLY A 205 -15.97 -0.07 -14.98
N SER A 206 -16.01 0.04 -13.64
CA SER A 206 -16.13 1.33 -12.94
C SER A 206 -14.83 2.14 -12.99
N ALA A 207 -14.90 3.46 -12.81
CA ALA A 207 -13.68 4.28 -12.71
C ALA A 207 -12.89 3.93 -11.44
N ILE A 208 -13.60 3.57 -10.36
CA ILE A 208 -12.96 3.09 -9.12
C ILE A 208 -12.15 1.82 -9.37
N GLU A 209 -12.67 0.84 -10.14
CA GLU A 209 -11.91 -0.37 -10.48
C GLU A 209 -10.67 -0.04 -11.29
N ALA A 210 -10.81 0.78 -12.34
CA ALA A 210 -9.68 1.15 -13.21
C ALA A 210 -8.56 1.83 -12.41
N GLU A 211 -8.92 2.72 -11.48
CA GLU A 211 -7.97 3.41 -10.62
C GLU A 211 -7.36 2.49 -9.55
N ALA A 212 -8.16 1.63 -8.92
CA ALA A 212 -7.67 0.62 -7.98
C ALA A 212 -6.69 -0.34 -8.66
N TYR A 213 -6.97 -0.74 -9.91
CA TYR A 213 -6.08 -1.58 -10.71
C TYR A 213 -4.76 -0.87 -11.03
N LYS A 214 -4.82 0.42 -11.37
CA LYS A 214 -3.65 1.25 -11.65
C LYS A 214 -2.76 1.43 -10.42
N ARG A 215 -3.36 1.70 -9.25
CA ARG A 215 -2.64 1.85 -7.97
C ARG A 215 -2.13 0.52 -7.43
N ALA A 216 -2.90 -0.55 -7.63
CA ALA A 216 -2.70 -1.94 -7.18
C ALA A 216 -2.60 -2.17 -5.67
N THR A 217 -2.05 -1.23 -4.90
CA THR A 217 -1.88 -1.32 -3.45
C THR A 217 -1.84 0.07 -2.81
N SER A 218 -2.17 0.15 -1.52
CA SER A 218 -1.97 1.36 -0.73
C SER A 218 -0.49 1.49 -0.37
N ILE A 219 0.02 2.72 -0.37
CA ILE A 219 1.43 3.00 -0.07
C ILE A 219 1.49 3.69 1.28
N TYR A 220 2.18 3.06 2.23
CA TYR A 220 2.33 3.56 3.59
C TYR A 220 3.68 4.26 3.74
N LEU A 221 3.63 5.59 3.88
CA LEU A 221 4.78 6.42 4.22
C LEU A 221 4.78 6.69 5.72
N VAL A 222 5.86 7.29 6.22
CA VAL A 222 6.01 7.57 7.66
C VAL A 222 4.94 8.56 8.15
N ASP A 223 4.62 9.58 7.36
CA ASP A 223 3.69 10.66 7.73
C ASP A 223 2.27 10.47 7.18
N ARG A 224 2.07 9.67 6.12
CA ARG A 224 0.78 9.52 5.45
C ARG A 224 0.62 8.20 4.70
N VAL A 225 -0.61 7.95 4.26
CA VAL A 225 -0.96 6.84 3.37
C VAL A 225 -1.42 7.40 2.03
N ILE A 226 -0.96 6.81 0.92
CA ILE A 226 -1.57 6.99 -0.40
C ILE A 226 -2.49 5.80 -0.62
N PRO A 227 -3.80 5.95 -0.47
CA PRO A 227 -4.70 4.82 -0.47
C PRO A 227 -4.95 4.30 -1.89
N MET A 228 -5.18 2.99 -2.00
CA MET A 228 -5.61 2.33 -3.23
C MET A 228 -7.05 2.71 -3.62
N LEU A 229 -7.91 2.89 -2.61
CA LEU A 229 -9.33 3.21 -2.77
C LEU A 229 -9.65 4.55 -2.11
N PRO A 230 -10.65 5.30 -2.62
CA PRO A 230 -11.12 6.52 -1.98
C PRO A 230 -11.52 6.28 -0.52
N GLU A 231 -11.32 7.27 0.36
CA GLU A 231 -11.59 7.15 1.80
C GLU A 231 -13.04 6.76 2.11
N LYS A 232 -13.97 7.19 1.25
CA LYS A 232 -15.39 6.81 1.31
C LYS A 232 -15.59 5.29 1.24
N LEU A 233 -14.73 4.56 0.54
CA LEU A 233 -14.72 3.10 0.53
C LEU A 233 -13.89 2.56 1.70
N SER A 234 -12.61 2.91 1.77
CA SER A 234 -11.66 2.28 2.70
C SER A 234 -12.03 2.50 4.16
N ASN A 235 -12.31 3.73 4.56
CA ASN A 235 -12.47 4.10 5.98
C ASN A 235 -13.93 4.02 6.46
N ASN A 236 -14.87 3.87 5.53
CA ASN A 236 -16.30 3.91 5.82
C ASN A 236 -16.99 2.60 5.44
N VAL A 237 -17.38 2.40 4.18
CA VAL A 237 -18.29 1.29 3.83
C VAL A 237 -17.62 -0.08 3.82
N CYS A 238 -16.31 -0.15 3.57
CA CYS A 238 -15.53 -1.39 3.62
C CYS A 238 -14.95 -1.65 5.01
N SER A 239 -14.54 -0.60 5.76
CA SER A 239 -14.04 -0.75 7.12
C SER A 239 -15.07 -1.43 8.04
N LEU A 240 -14.67 -2.55 8.64
CA LEU A 240 -15.50 -3.42 9.50
C LEU A 240 -15.70 -2.84 10.92
N ARG A 241 -16.14 -1.58 10.98
CA ARG A 241 -16.29 -0.79 12.22
C ARG A 241 -17.23 -1.46 13.25
N PRO A 242 -16.94 -1.27 14.56
CA PRO A 242 -17.79 -1.82 15.61
C PRO A 242 -19.17 -1.18 15.61
N HIS A 243 -20.16 -1.99 15.99
CA HIS A 243 -21.58 -1.64 16.15
C HIS A 243 -22.30 -1.19 14.88
N GLU A 244 -21.71 -1.44 13.71
CA GLU A 244 -22.30 -1.17 12.40
C GLU A 244 -22.48 -2.46 11.60
N GLU A 245 -23.56 -2.54 10.83
CA GLU A 245 -23.73 -3.64 9.89
C GLU A 245 -22.75 -3.47 8.73
N LYS A 246 -21.99 -4.53 8.43
CA LYS A 246 -20.96 -4.52 7.39
C LYS A 246 -21.06 -5.75 6.51
N LEU A 247 -20.78 -5.55 5.22
CA LEU A 247 -20.74 -6.62 4.22
C LEU A 247 -19.35 -7.24 4.21
N ALA A 248 -19.31 -8.57 4.34
CA ALA A 248 -18.06 -9.31 4.34
C ALA A 248 -18.13 -10.53 3.41
N PHE A 249 -16.97 -10.94 2.91
CA PHE A 249 -16.74 -12.27 2.37
C PHE A 249 -16.02 -13.10 3.42
N SER A 250 -16.56 -14.28 3.72
CA SER A 250 -16.18 -14.99 4.93
C SER A 250 -15.80 -16.43 4.68
N ALA A 251 -14.86 -16.90 5.48
CA ALA A 251 -14.50 -18.29 5.66
C ALA A 251 -14.89 -18.73 7.08
N ILE A 252 -15.79 -19.70 7.20
CA ILE A 252 -16.35 -20.16 8.47
C ILE A 252 -15.98 -21.63 8.68
N PHE A 253 -15.43 -21.95 9.84
CA PHE A 253 -14.89 -23.26 10.18
C PHE A 253 -15.57 -23.84 11.43
N GLU A 254 -15.91 -25.13 11.38
CA GLU A 254 -16.29 -25.89 12.57
C GLU A 254 -15.07 -26.67 13.07
N MET A 255 -14.53 -26.34 14.25
CA MET A 255 -13.35 -26.97 14.82
C MET A 255 -13.56 -27.45 16.27
N ASP A 256 -12.85 -28.50 16.67
CA ASP A 256 -12.84 -28.95 18.06
C ASP A 256 -11.90 -28.12 18.95
N ASP A 257 -11.84 -28.44 20.24
CA ASP A 257 -10.96 -27.74 21.18
C ASP A 257 -9.48 -27.92 20.81
N GLU A 258 -9.11 -28.94 20.04
CA GLU A 258 -7.76 -29.17 19.52
C GLU A 258 -7.47 -28.42 18.20
N ALA A 259 -8.34 -27.48 17.84
CA ALA A 259 -8.31 -26.71 16.60
C ALA A 259 -8.34 -27.55 15.31
N LYS A 260 -8.83 -28.80 15.38
CA LYS A 260 -9.00 -29.65 14.19
C LYS A 260 -10.26 -29.27 13.45
N ILE A 261 -10.07 -28.82 12.21
CA ILE A 261 -11.17 -28.41 11.32
C ILE A 261 -11.94 -29.65 10.86
N SER A 262 -13.26 -29.59 11.00
CA SER A 262 -14.19 -30.65 10.60
C SER A 262 -15.18 -30.24 9.51
N LYS A 263 -15.45 -28.94 9.36
CA LYS A 263 -16.22 -28.37 8.25
C LYS A 263 -15.71 -26.98 7.90
N GLU A 264 -15.94 -26.60 6.65
CA GLU A 264 -15.64 -25.28 6.10
C GLU A 264 -16.82 -24.76 5.28
N TRP A 265 -16.99 -23.44 5.26
CA TRP A 265 -17.96 -22.74 4.44
C TRP A 265 -17.37 -21.43 3.98
N PHE A 266 -17.54 -21.10 2.70
CA PHE A 266 -17.07 -19.85 2.12
C PHE A 266 -18.24 -19.13 1.45
N GLY A 267 -18.35 -17.82 1.68
CA GLY A 267 -19.37 -17.03 1.02
C GLY A 267 -19.61 -15.67 1.65
N ARG A 268 -20.59 -14.95 1.10
CA ARG A 268 -20.95 -13.60 1.54
C ARG A 268 -21.76 -13.63 2.82
N THR A 269 -21.37 -12.80 3.77
CA THR A 269 -22.03 -12.60 5.07
C THR A 269 -22.38 -11.13 5.28
N VAL A 270 -23.27 -10.90 6.23
CA VAL A 270 -23.39 -9.62 6.93
C VAL A 270 -22.94 -9.84 8.37
N ILE A 271 -22.08 -8.96 8.87
CA ILE A 271 -21.56 -8.98 10.24
C ILE A 271 -21.89 -7.67 10.96
N LYS A 272 -21.72 -7.67 12.27
CA LYS A 272 -21.74 -6.47 13.11
C LYS A 272 -20.68 -6.66 14.19
N SER A 273 -19.56 -5.97 14.06
CA SER A 273 -18.44 -6.13 15.01
C SER A 273 -18.86 -5.62 16.40
N ASP A 274 -18.54 -6.36 17.45
CA ASP A 274 -18.83 -6.04 18.84
C ASP A 274 -17.75 -5.15 19.45
N HIS A 275 -16.51 -5.24 18.96
CA HIS A 275 -15.40 -4.46 19.49
C HIS A 275 -14.25 -4.31 18.48
N ARG A 276 -13.52 -3.19 18.60
CA ARG A 276 -12.26 -2.95 17.89
C ARG A 276 -11.15 -2.87 18.92
N TYR A 277 -10.17 -3.76 18.82
CA TYR A 277 -8.99 -3.77 19.68
C TYR A 277 -7.78 -3.19 18.94
N ALA A 278 -6.89 -2.51 19.66
CA ALA A 278 -5.51 -2.44 19.23
C ALA A 278 -4.79 -3.77 19.53
N TYR A 279 -3.71 -4.07 18.81
CA TYR A 279 -2.90 -5.28 19.08
C TYR A 279 -2.40 -5.33 20.53
N GLU A 280 -2.01 -4.18 21.07
CA GLU A 280 -1.54 -4.01 22.45
C GLU A 280 -2.65 -4.31 23.45
N ASP A 281 -3.87 -3.81 23.24
CA ASP A 281 -5.01 -4.04 24.14
C ASP A 281 -5.36 -5.54 24.21
N ALA A 282 -5.40 -6.22 23.07
CA ALA A 282 -5.64 -7.65 23.00
C ALA A 282 -4.51 -8.46 23.68
N GLN A 283 -3.27 -7.99 23.57
CA GLN A 283 -2.10 -8.63 24.18
C GLN A 283 -2.15 -8.51 25.70
N GLU A 284 -2.50 -7.34 26.22
CA GLU A 284 -2.68 -7.14 27.66
C GLU A 284 -3.75 -8.08 28.25
N ILE A 285 -4.85 -8.31 27.53
CA ILE A 285 -5.90 -9.28 27.94
C ILE A 285 -5.33 -10.71 28.00
N ILE A 286 -4.54 -11.11 26.99
CA ILE A 286 -3.87 -12.41 26.97
C ILE A 286 -2.90 -12.57 28.15
N GLU A 287 -2.27 -11.47 28.59
CA GLU A 287 -1.35 -11.42 29.72
C GLU A 287 -2.05 -11.33 31.09
N GLY A 288 -3.38 -11.33 31.11
CA GLY A 288 -4.20 -11.41 32.32
C GLY A 288 -4.77 -10.09 32.80
N LYS A 289 -4.68 -9.02 32.00
CA LYS A 289 -5.42 -7.78 32.28
C LYS A 289 -6.92 -8.01 32.03
N GLU A 290 -7.76 -7.44 32.89
CA GLU A 290 -9.20 -7.46 32.66
C GLU A 290 -9.57 -6.57 31.46
N GLY A 291 -10.58 -6.99 30.70
CA GLY A 291 -11.09 -6.25 29.56
C GLY A 291 -12.41 -6.83 29.04
N PRO A 292 -13.15 -6.10 28.19
CA PRO A 292 -14.32 -6.61 27.52
C PRO A 292 -13.98 -7.90 26.76
N PHE A 293 -14.89 -8.87 26.77
CA PHE A 293 -14.80 -10.13 26.00
C PHE A 293 -13.48 -10.92 26.21
N ALA A 294 -12.88 -10.81 27.40
CA ALA A 294 -11.66 -11.52 27.74
C ALA A 294 -11.75 -13.06 27.54
N PRO A 295 -12.85 -13.75 27.91
CA PRO A 295 -12.97 -15.19 27.65
C PRO A 295 -12.87 -15.55 26.17
N GLU A 296 -13.48 -14.76 25.29
CA GLU A 296 -13.45 -14.97 23.85
C GLU A 296 -12.07 -14.70 23.25
N ILE A 297 -11.38 -13.63 23.69
CA ILE A 297 -10.00 -13.33 23.30
C ILE A 297 -9.05 -14.48 23.69
N LEU A 298 -9.17 -14.97 24.92
CA LEU A 298 -8.37 -16.10 25.41
C LEU A 298 -8.66 -17.38 24.63
N GLN A 299 -9.93 -17.62 24.27
CA GLN A 299 -10.30 -18.78 23.46
C GLN A 299 -9.74 -18.70 22.03
N PHE A 300 -9.79 -17.52 21.40
CA PHE A 300 -9.12 -17.29 20.11
C PHE A 300 -7.62 -17.54 20.22
N HIS A 301 -6.99 -17.04 21.28
CA HIS A 301 -5.57 -17.23 21.53
C HIS A 301 -5.19 -18.71 21.67
N GLU A 302 -5.98 -19.51 22.39
CA GLU A 302 -5.75 -20.94 22.54
C GLU A 302 -5.78 -21.67 21.19
N LEU A 303 -6.84 -21.45 20.39
CA LEU A 303 -7.00 -22.07 19.07
C LEU A 303 -5.85 -21.66 18.12
N ALA A 304 -5.48 -20.38 18.15
CA ALA A 304 -4.38 -19.83 17.40
C ALA A 304 -3.03 -20.47 17.73
N GLN A 305 -2.73 -20.68 19.01
CA GLN A 305 -1.49 -21.33 19.45
C GLN A 305 -1.39 -22.77 18.91
N LYS A 306 -2.51 -23.51 18.93
CA LYS A 306 -2.57 -24.89 18.41
C LYS A 306 -2.33 -24.91 16.90
N LEU A 307 -3.04 -24.08 16.14
CA LEU A 307 -2.86 -23.97 14.69
C LEU A 307 -1.43 -23.52 14.32
N ARG A 308 -0.89 -22.53 15.04
CA ARG A 308 0.49 -22.06 14.83
C ARG A 308 1.49 -23.18 15.05
N SER A 309 1.35 -23.95 16.12
CA SER A 309 2.22 -25.08 16.43
C SER A 309 2.20 -26.14 15.33
N GLU A 310 1.01 -26.48 14.83
CA GLU A 310 0.87 -27.40 13.70
C GLU A 310 1.51 -26.83 12.42
N ARG A 311 1.30 -25.54 12.11
CA ARG A 311 1.92 -24.88 10.94
C ARG A 311 3.45 -24.94 10.98
N PHE A 312 4.08 -24.72 12.14
CA PHE A 312 5.54 -24.86 12.28
C PHE A 312 6.00 -26.32 12.19
N SER A 313 5.23 -27.27 12.74
CA SER A 313 5.54 -28.70 12.61
C SER A 313 5.55 -29.17 11.15
N LYS A 314 4.80 -28.50 10.27
CA LYS A 314 4.75 -28.74 8.81
C LYS A 314 5.85 -28.01 8.01
N GLY A 315 6.83 -27.40 8.68
CA GLY A 315 7.99 -26.80 8.03
C GLY A 315 7.86 -25.32 7.67
N SER A 316 6.89 -24.60 8.23
CA SER A 316 6.80 -23.16 8.03
C SER A 316 8.00 -22.42 8.64
N ILE A 317 8.53 -21.45 7.90
CA ILE A 317 9.65 -20.62 8.34
C ILE A 317 9.12 -19.28 8.86
N ARG A 318 9.74 -18.75 9.93
CA ARG A 318 9.49 -17.38 10.42
C ARG A 318 10.73 -16.53 10.22
N PHE A 319 10.66 -15.61 9.28
CA PHE A 319 11.65 -14.54 9.15
C PHE A 319 11.37 -13.48 10.21
N HIS A 320 12.42 -12.99 10.86
CA HIS A 320 12.33 -11.86 11.78
C HIS A 320 13.02 -10.67 11.11
N SER A 321 12.25 -9.63 10.77
CA SER A 321 12.77 -8.32 10.43
C SER A 321 12.70 -7.44 11.68
N VAL A 322 13.76 -6.66 11.89
CA VAL A 322 13.74 -5.59 12.90
C VAL A 322 13.20 -4.36 12.18
N GLU A 323 12.00 -3.94 12.55
CA GLU A 323 11.38 -2.75 11.98
C GLU A 323 11.64 -1.53 12.87
N VAL A 324 11.98 -0.41 12.22
CA VAL A 324 12.20 0.87 12.88
C VAL A 324 10.97 1.73 12.65
N LYS A 325 10.40 2.25 13.74
CA LYS A 325 9.27 3.20 13.70
C LYS A 325 9.68 4.56 14.24
N PHE A 326 8.99 5.59 13.77
CA PHE A 326 9.20 6.97 14.15
C PHE A 326 8.11 7.44 15.11
N LYS A 327 8.47 8.30 16.06
CA LYS A 327 7.53 9.11 16.82
C LYS A 327 7.47 10.48 16.14
N LEU A 328 6.28 10.91 15.78
CA LEU A 328 6.06 12.19 15.12
C LEU A 328 5.40 13.18 16.09
N ASP A 329 5.65 14.47 15.91
CA ASP A 329 4.87 15.55 16.55
C ASP A 329 3.57 15.85 15.76
N GLU A 330 2.81 16.85 16.21
CA GLU A 330 1.55 17.26 15.57
C GLU A 330 1.74 17.80 14.14
N GLU A 331 2.94 18.26 13.80
CA GLU A 331 3.31 18.75 12.47
C GLU A 331 3.91 17.63 11.58
N SER A 332 3.92 16.39 12.07
CA SER A 332 4.52 15.21 11.43
C SER A 332 6.06 15.20 11.37
N ASN A 333 6.73 16.04 12.16
CA ASN A 333 8.19 15.99 12.25
C ASN A 333 8.64 14.83 13.17
N PRO A 334 9.71 14.10 12.82
CA PRO A 334 10.21 13.02 13.64
C PRO A 334 10.91 13.54 14.91
N ILE A 335 10.36 13.20 16.06
CA ILE A 335 10.90 13.55 17.40
C ILE A 335 11.61 12.37 18.07
N GLY A 336 11.53 11.18 17.50
CA GLY A 336 12.21 10.00 18.04
C GLY A 336 12.09 8.79 17.16
N VAL A 337 12.90 7.78 17.47
CA VAL A 337 12.97 6.50 16.77
C VAL A 337 12.89 5.38 17.80
N TYR A 338 12.14 4.33 17.50
CA TYR A 338 12.10 3.13 18.31
C TYR A 338 12.05 1.88 17.44
N VAL A 339 12.59 0.79 17.97
CA VAL A 339 12.52 -0.51 17.32
C VAL A 339 11.21 -1.17 17.73
N LYS A 340 10.41 -1.54 16.73
CA LYS A 340 9.18 -2.30 16.95
C LYS A 340 9.52 -3.77 17.14
N LEU A 341 9.19 -4.31 18.31
CA LEU A 341 9.29 -5.74 18.58
C LEU A 341 7.94 -6.40 18.27
N ALA A 342 7.97 -7.45 17.45
CA ALA A 342 6.76 -8.17 17.08
C ALA A 342 6.15 -8.88 18.30
N ILE A 343 4.92 -8.53 18.65
CA ILE A 343 4.17 -9.18 19.75
C ILE A 343 3.33 -10.37 19.24
N PRO A 344 2.94 -11.31 20.11
CA PRO A 344 2.16 -12.48 19.71
C PRO A 344 0.86 -12.14 18.97
N THR A 345 0.15 -11.09 19.37
CA THR A 345 -1.09 -10.63 18.73
C THR A 345 -0.88 -10.09 17.32
N GLU A 346 0.28 -9.52 17.02
CA GLU A 346 0.67 -9.10 15.66
C GLU A 346 1.03 -10.27 14.77
N THR A 347 1.30 -11.45 15.34
CA THR A 347 1.31 -12.65 14.52
C THR A 347 -0.14 -13.00 14.24
N PRO A 348 -0.61 -12.99 12.98
CA PRO A 348 -2.02 -13.17 12.68
C PRO A 348 -2.59 -14.41 13.36
N ILE A 349 -3.39 -14.14 14.39
CA ILE A 349 -3.77 -15.09 15.44
C ILE A 349 -4.52 -16.26 14.80
N LEU A 350 -5.43 -15.99 13.86
CA LEU A 350 -6.19 -17.02 13.15
C LEU A 350 -6.22 -16.84 11.63
N LEU A 351 -6.32 -15.60 11.14
CA LEU A 351 -6.57 -15.28 9.74
C LEU A 351 -5.62 -16.01 8.78
N TYR A 352 -4.33 -15.70 8.86
CA TYR A 352 -3.33 -16.27 7.95
C TYR A 352 -3.00 -17.73 8.30
N THR A 353 -3.12 -18.12 9.57
CA THR A 353 -2.79 -19.50 9.97
C THR A 353 -3.82 -20.47 9.39
N VAL A 354 -5.11 -20.15 9.42
CA VAL A 354 -6.16 -21.00 8.82
C VAL A 354 -6.05 -21.03 7.30
N PHE A 355 -5.84 -19.88 6.63
CA PHE A 355 -5.68 -19.84 5.17
C PHE A 355 -4.43 -20.57 4.66
N THR A 356 -3.33 -20.57 5.42
CA THR A 356 -2.09 -21.28 5.04
C THR A 356 -2.10 -22.77 5.40
N MET A 357 -3.02 -23.20 6.27
CA MET A 357 -3.15 -24.60 6.69
C MET A 357 -4.21 -25.37 5.92
N SER A 358 -5.19 -24.70 5.32
CA SER A 358 -6.07 -25.37 4.37
C SER A 358 -5.24 -25.68 3.12
N PRO A 359 -4.98 -26.95 2.80
CA PRO A 359 -4.55 -27.26 1.45
C PRO A 359 -5.69 -26.72 0.59
N ILE A 360 -5.43 -25.69 -0.22
CA ILE A 360 -6.28 -25.38 -1.36
C ILE A 360 -6.29 -26.67 -2.17
N ARG A 361 -7.22 -27.57 -1.86
CA ARG A 361 -7.50 -28.76 -2.62
C ARG A 361 -8.00 -28.18 -3.91
N LYS A 362 -7.10 -28.16 -4.91
CA LYS A 362 -7.47 -27.95 -6.30
C LYS A 362 -8.67 -28.86 -6.54
N SER A 363 -9.85 -28.27 -6.62
CA SER A 363 -11.05 -28.91 -7.14
C SER A 363 -10.88 -29.11 -8.63
#